data_AF-A0A820GZV8-F1
#
_entry.id   AF-A0A820GZV8-F1
#
_cell.length_a   1.000
_cell.length_b   1.000
_cell.length_c   1.000
_cell.angle_alpha   90.00
_cell.angle_beta   90.00
_cell.angle_gamma   90.00
#
_symmetry.space_group_name_H-M   'P 1'
#
loop_
_entity.id
_entity.type
_entity.pdbx_description
1 polymer ?
#
loop_
_entity_poly.entity_id
_entity_poly.type
_entity_poly.pdbx_seq_one_letter_code
_entity_poly.pdbx_strand_id
1 'polypeptide(L)'
;MGILETAGILAIICILARLGVFIYELLCPKLIDVKTLGQWALVTGSTDGIGKAYAHQLAKRGLNIVLISRTKERLEEVAKEIQNKYSNIQVKTIPIDFT
;
A
#
# COMPACT_ATOMS: atom_id res chain seq x y z
N MET A 1 -37.72 39.58 1.49
CA MET A 1 -36.81 38.46 1.16
C MET A 1 -36.83 37.54 2.34
N GLY A 2 -37.58 36.44 2.22
CA GLY A 2 -38.10 35.69 3.36
C GLY A 2 -37.09 34.70 3.92
N ILE A 3 -37.17 34.45 5.23
CA ILE A 3 -36.35 33.45 5.96
C ILE A 3 -36.38 32.06 5.29
N LEU A 4 -37.47 31.74 4.57
CA LEU A 4 -37.62 30.49 3.83
C LEU A 4 -36.70 30.39 2.60
N GLU A 5 -36.46 31.50 1.89
CA GLU A 5 -35.60 31.53 0.70
C GLU A 5 -34.13 31.32 1.09
N THR A 6 -33.69 31.97 2.16
CA THR A 6 -32.32 31.84 2.66
C THR A 6 -32.06 30.45 3.26
N ALA A 7 -33.02 29.88 3.98
CA ALA A 7 -32.94 28.51 4.48
C ALA A 7 -32.88 27.47 3.35
N GLY A 8 -33.67 27.66 2.28
CA GLY A 8 -33.66 26.78 1.11
C GLY A 8 -32.32 26.78 0.37
N ILE A 9 -31.74 27.95 0.13
CA ILE A 9 -30.42 28.09 -0.51
C ILE A 9 -29.34 27.41 0.35
N LEU A 10 -29.36 27.64 1.67
CA LEU A 10 -28.40 27.02 2.57
C LEU A 10 -28.51 25.49 2.56
N ALA A 11 -29.73 24.94 2.56
CA ALA A 11 -29.96 23.50 2.49
C ALA A 11 -29.41 22.89 1.18
N ILE A 12 -29.66 23.54 0.04
CA ILE A 12 -29.13 23.10 -1.27
C ILE A 12 -27.60 23.12 -1.26
N ILE A 13 -26.98 24.19 -0.74
CA ILE A 13 -25.51 24.28 -0.61
C ILE A 13 -24.97 23.15 0.26
N CYS A 14 -25.60 22.87 1.41
CA CYS A 14 -25.19 21.77 2.28
C CYS A 14 -25.32 20.40 1.60
N ILE A 15 -26.39 20.18 0.82
CA ILE A 15 -26.60 18.94 0.05
C ILE A 15 -25.53 18.80 -1.04
N LEU A 16 -25.26 19.86 -1.81
CA LEU A 16 -24.22 19.87 -2.84
C LEU A 16 -22.83 19.65 -2.25
N ALA A 17 -22.52 20.26 -1.10
CA ALA A 17 -21.26 20.05 -0.40
C ALA A 17 -21.11 18.59 0.06
N ARG A 18 -22.17 17.99 0.63
CA ARG A 18 -22.16 16.57 1.03
C ARG A 18 -22.02 15.63 -0.16
N LEU A 19 -22.73 15.89 -1.26
CA LEU A 19 -22.58 15.14 -2.51
C LEU A 19 -21.16 15.25 -3.07
N GLY A 20 -20.56 16.45 -3.01
CA GLY A 20 -19.17 16.67 -3.41
C GLY A 20 -18.18 15.86 -2.58
N VAL A 21 -18.33 15.86 -1.25
CA VAL A 21 -17.50 15.05 -0.35
C VAL A 21 -17.68 13.55 -0.62
N PHE A 22 -18.93 13.10 -0.81
CA PHE A 22 -19.21 11.71 -1.12
C PHE A 22 -18.60 11.26 -2.46
N ILE A 23 -18.74 12.08 -3.51
CA ILE A 23 -18.12 11.82 -4.81
C ILE A 23 -16.59 11.81 -4.70
N TYR A 24 -16.02 12.73 -3.92
CA TYR A 24 -14.57 12.76 -3.67
C TYR A 24 -14.08 11.49 -2.97
N GLU A 25 -14.77 11.05 -1.90
CA GLU A 25 -14.40 9.82 -1.20
C GLU A 25 -14.58 8.56 -2.06
N LEU A 26 -15.55 8.55 -2.98
CA LEU A 26 -15.75 7.47 -3.93
C LEU A 26 -14.64 7.43 -5.00
N LEU A 27 -14.20 8.60 -5.49
CA LEU A 27 -13.17 8.72 -6.53
C LEU A 27 -11.74 8.56 -5.99
N CYS A 28 -11.49 8.95 -4.73
CA CYS A 28 -10.18 8.91 -4.09
C CYS A 28 -10.18 7.88 -2.95
N PRO A 29 -9.98 6.58 -3.23
CA PRO A 29 -9.89 5.58 -2.18
C PRO A 29 -8.73 5.90 -1.25
N LYS A 30 -8.99 5.90 0.06
CA LYS A 30 -7.95 6.07 1.07
C LYS A 30 -6.94 4.94 0.93
N LEU A 31 -5.71 5.28 0.56
CA LEU A 31 -4.63 4.32 0.50
C LEU A 31 -4.31 3.86 1.93
N ILE A 32 -4.19 2.54 2.11
CA ILE A 32 -3.80 1.96 3.40
C ILE A 32 -2.36 2.37 3.68
N ASP A 33 -2.14 3.00 4.85
CA ASP A 33 -0.79 3.20 5.36
C ASP A 33 -0.25 1.86 5.85
N VAL A 34 0.63 1.28 5.06
CA VAL A 34 1.19 -0.05 5.31
C VAL A 34 2.00 -0.12 6.61
N LYS A 35 2.47 1.03 7.14
CA LYS A 35 3.18 1.07 8.43
C LYS A 35 2.27 0.77 9.61
N THR A 36 0.96 0.96 9.46
CA THR A 36 -0.04 0.63 10.50
C THR A 36 -0.28 -0.87 10.63
N LEU A 37 0.07 -1.66 9.60
CA LEU A 37 -0.11 -3.11 9.57
C LEU A 37 1.04 -3.88 10.24
N GLY A 38 2.15 -3.20 10.55
CA GLY A 38 3.33 -3.78 11.16
C GLY A 38 4.63 -3.29 10.52
N GLN A 39 5.76 -3.84 10.98
CA GLN A 39 7.09 -3.47 10.49
C GLN A 39 7.61 -4.38 9.38
N TRP A 40 7.05 -5.59 9.25
CA TRP A 40 7.52 -6.63 8.33
C TRP A 40 6.40 -7.04 7.37
N ALA A 41 6.74 -7.21 6.09
CA ALA A 41 5.89 -7.83 5.10
C ALA A 41 6.48 -9.16 4.64
N LEU A 42 5.63 -10.19 4.62
CA LEU A 42 5.93 -11.49 4.08
C LEU A 42 5.50 -11.55 2.61
N VAL A 43 6.40 -11.95 1.72
CA VAL A 43 6.09 -12.10 0.29
C VAL A 43 6.49 -13.49 -0.18
N THR A 44 5.49 -14.27 -0.60
CA THR A 44 5.67 -15.58 -1.23
C THR A 44 5.84 -15.42 -2.74
N GLY A 45 6.60 -16.32 -3.38
CA GLY A 45 6.90 -16.22 -4.81
C GLY A 45 7.69 -14.95 -5.15
N SER A 46 8.56 -14.50 -4.24
CA SER A 46 9.18 -13.17 -4.28
C SER A 46 10.40 -13.06 -5.20
N THR A 47 10.76 -14.13 -5.91
CA THR A 47 11.97 -14.18 -6.76
C THR A 47 11.73 -13.69 -8.20
N ASP A 48 10.47 -13.49 -8.61
CA ASP A 48 10.13 -13.03 -9.96
C ASP A 48 8.75 -12.36 -10.03
N GLY A 49 8.44 -11.76 -11.17
CA GLY A 49 7.12 -11.27 -11.57
C GLY A 49 6.45 -10.38 -10.52
N ILE A 50 5.18 -10.69 -10.24
CA ILE A 50 4.34 -9.91 -9.34
C ILE A 50 4.91 -9.92 -7.90
N GLY A 51 5.36 -11.08 -7.41
CA GLY A 51 5.91 -11.19 -6.05
C GLY A 51 7.15 -10.32 -5.85
N LYS A 52 8.09 -10.35 -6.81
CA LYS A 52 9.27 -9.47 -6.79
C LYS A 52 8.86 -7.99 -6.81
N ALA A 53 7.92 -7.61 -7.68
CA ALA A 53 7.43 -6.23 -7.75
C ALA A 53 6.79 -5.76 -6.43
N TYR A 54 5.97 -6.61 -5.78
CA TYR A 54 5.40 -6.31 -4.47
C TYR A 54 6.47 -6.15 -3.39
N ALA A 55 7.47 -7.03 -3.35
CA ALA A 55 8.58 -6.91 -2.40
C ALA A 55 9.29 -5.54 -2.51
N HIS A 56 9.57 -5.07 -3.73
CA HIS A 56 10.14 -3.74 -3.93
C HIS A 56 9.19 -2.60 -3.54
N GLN A 57 7.91 -2.68 -3.87
CA GLN A 57 6.95 -1.62 -3.54
C GLN A 57 6.71 -1.51 -2.02
N LEU A 58 6.67 -2.65 -1.32
CA LEU A 58 6.54 -2.66 0.14
C LEU A 58 7.81 -2.15 0.81
N ALA A 59 9.00 -2.52 0.32
CA ALA A 59 10.27 -1.98 0.79
C ALA A 59 10.35 -0.46 0.58
N LYS A 60 9.93 0.03 -0.60
CA LYS A 60 9.86 1.47 -0.91
C LYS A 60 8.96 2.24 0.07
N ARG A 61 7.91 1.59 0.57
CA ARG A 61 6.99 2.18 1.57
C ARG A 61 7.52 2.12 3.00
N GLY A 62 8.70 1.53 3.22
CA GLY A 62 9.39 1.54 4.50
C GLY A 62 9.22 0.26 5.33
N LEU A 63 8.75 -0.84 4.73
CA LEU A 63 8.59 -2.12 5.42
C LEU A 63 9.82 -3.01 5.24
N ASN A 64 10.21 -3.69 6.33
CA ASN A 64 11.16 -4.80 6.25
C ASN A 64 10.53 -5.98 5.52
N ILE A 65 11.32 -6.74 4.77
CA ILE A 65 10.78 -7.76 3.88
C ILE A 65 11.26 -9.15 4.27
N VAL A 66 10.34 -10.11 4.36
CA VAL A 66 10.64 -11.54 4.39
C VAL A 66 10.30 -12.12 3.01
N LEU A 67 11.32 -12.61 2.32
CA LEU A 67 11.25 -13.18 0.99
C LEU A 67 11.14 -14.70 1.10
N ILE A 68 10.11 -15.28 0.48
CA ILE A 68 9.88 -16.73 0.43
C ILE A 68 9.77 -17.20 -1.01
N SER A 69 10.61 -18.18 -1.36
CA SER A 69 10.59 -18.90 -2.64
C SER A 69 11.41 -20.18 -2.54
N ARG A 70 11.48 -20.95 -3.63
CA ARG A 70 12.19 -22.24 -3.66
C ARG A 70 13.70 -22.10 -3.85
N THR A 71 14.13 -21.19 -4.73
CA THR A 71 15.55 -21.06 -5.12
C THR A 71 16.26 -20.02 -4.26
N LYS A 72 17.26 -20.46 -3.49
CA LYS A 72 17.99 -19.63 -2.54
C LYS A 72 18.80 -18.52 -3.22
N GLU A 73 19.46 -18.83 -4.33
CA GLU A 73 20.32 -17.91 -5.07
C GLU A 73 19.51 -16.71 -5.57
N ARG A 74 18.33 -16.98 -6.15
CA ARG A 74 17.40 -15.94 -6.60
C ARG A 74 16.85 -15.10 -5.44
N LEU A 75 16.64 -15.70 -4.27
CA LEU A 75 16.22 -14.96 -3.07
C LEU A 75 17.31 -14.00 -2.61
N GLU A 76 18.57 -14.44 -2.60
CA GLU A 76 19.72 -13.61 -2.23
C GLU A 76 19.96 -12.47 -3.22
N GLU A 77 19.76 -12.71 -4.53
CA GLU A 77 19.80 -11.65 -5.55
C GLU A 77 18.76 -10.57 -5.26
N VAL A 78 17.50 -10.95 -5.08
CA VAL A 78 16.42 -9.98 -4.78
C VAL A 78 16.66 -9.28 -3.44
N ALA A 79 17.17 -9.98 -2.43
CA ALA A 79 17.51 -9.38 -1.14
C ALA A 79 18.58 -8.29 -1.30
N LYS A 80 19.65 -8.56 -2.05
CA LYS A 80 20.70 -7.59 -2.36
C LYS A 80 20.15 -6.41 -3.15
N GLU A 81 19.31 -6.64 -4.15
CA GLU A 81 18.67 -5.56 -4.92
C GLU A 81 17.86 -4.63 -4.02
N ILE A 82 17.06 -5.18 -3.10
CA ILE A 82 16.25 -4.40 -2.14
C ILE A 82 17.15 -3.63 -1.18
N GLN A 83 18.15 -4.27 -0.57
CA GLN A 83 19.06 -3.63 0.38
C GLN A 83 19.89 -2.51 -0.25
N ASN A 84 20.35 -2.70 -1.50
CA ASN A 84 21.09 -1.68 -2.24
C ASN A 84 20.23 -0.47 -2.59
N LYS A 85 18.94 -0.68 -2.83
CA LYS A 85 18.01 0.40 -3.22
C LYS A 85 17.40 1.13 -2.03
N TYR A 86 17.29 0.47 -0.88
CA TYR A 86 16.63 0.99 0.31
C TYR A 86 17.49 0.73 1.57
N SER A 87 18.29 1.72 1.95
CA SER A 87 19.32 1.61 3.00
C SER A 87 18.80 1.27 4.41
N ASN A 88 17.53 1.57 4.70
CA ASN A 88 16.93 1.36 6.02
C ASN A 88 16.01 0.12 6.09
N ILE A 89 16.07 -0.78 5.10
CA ILE A 89 15.19 -1.95 5.01
C ILE A 89 15.96 -3.22 5.36
N GLN A 90 15.46 -3.94 6.35
CA GLN A 90 15.95 -5.28 6.67
C GLN A 90 15.29 -6.30 5.75
N VAL A 91 16.07 -7.29 5.29
CA VAL A 91 15.56 -8.36 4.44
C VAL A 91 15.94 -9.71 5.04
N LYS A 92 14.98 -10.62 5.13
CA LYS A 92 15.18 -12.02 5.51
C LYS A 92 14.76 -12.91 4.36
N THR A 93 15.51 -13.97 4.10
CA THR A 93 15.20 -14.96 3.06
C THR A 93 14.88 -16.29 3.71
N ILE A 94 13.82 -16.94 3.24
CA ILE A 94 13.42 -18.29 3.69
C ILE A 94 13.21 -19.13 2.45
N PRO A 95 14.16 -20.02 2.10
CA PRO A 95 13.96 -20.98 1.03
C PRO A 95 12.98 -22.05 1.51
N ILE A 96 11.79 -22.10 0.93
CA ILE A 96 10.79 -23.11 1.25
C ILE A 96 10.06 -23.55 -0.02
N ASP A 97 9.70 -24.83 -0.05
CA ASP A 97 8.72 -25.35 -0.99
C ASP A 97 7.40 -25.55 -0.23
N PHE A 98 6.29 -25.19 -0.88
CA PHE A 98 4.93 -25.29 -0.31
C PHE A 98 4.15 -26.49 -0.86
N THR A 99 4.82 -27.35 -1.64
CA THR A 99 4.28 -28.61 -2.19
C THR A 99 4.63 -29.76 -1.26
#